data_AF-A0A1M3L181-F1
#
_entry.id   AF-A0A1M3L181-F1
#
_cell.length_a   1.000
_cell.length_b   1.000
_cell.length_c   1.000
_cell.angle_alpha   90.00
_cell.angle_beta   90.00
_cell.angle_gamma   90.00
#
_symmetry.space_group_name_H-M   'P 1'
#
loop_
_entity.id
_entity.type
_entity.pdbx_description
1 polymer ?
#
loop_
_entity_poly.entity_id
_entity_poly.type
_entity_poly.pdbx_seq_one_letter_code
_entity_poly.pdbx_strand_id
1 'polypeptide(L)'
;RYDEAFKREAVALVIEQKLPYTRAAKQIGVAEETLRQWVAKSGLKQQEDSEKTDKQRLRELERENRLLRQERDILKEAVGIFSQRPK
;
A
#
# COMPACT_ATOMS: atom_id res chain seq x y z
N ARG A 1 -7.41 18.06 -28.69
CA ARG A 1 -7.68 18.15 -27.24
C ARG A 1 -8.47 16.90 -26.86
N TYR A 2 -8.02 16.11 -25.90
CA TYR A 2 -8.69 14.85 -25.52
C TYR A 2 -9.76 15.09 -24.46
N ASP A 3 -10.85 14.33 -24.53
CA ASP A 3 -11.94 14.38 -23.57
C ASP A 3 -11.53 13.86 -22.18
N GLU A 4 -12.19 14.35 -21.13
CA GLU A 4 -11.98 13.94 -19.74
C GLU A 4 -12.27 12.45 -19.54
N ALA A 5 -13.36 11.94 -20.14
CA ALA A 5 -13.73 10.53 -20.04
C ALA A 5 -12.67 9.62 -20.67
N PHE A 6 -12.17 10.02 -21.84
CA PHE A 6 -11.11 9.30 -22.54
C PHE A 6 -9.80 9.24 -21.72
N LYS A 7 -9.41 10.34 -21.08
CA LYS A 7 -8.23 10.36 -20.21
C LYS A 7 -8.40 9.45 -18.99
N ARG A 8 -9.59 9.40 -18.40
CA ARG A 8 -9.87 8.49 -17.26
C ARG A 8 -9.76 7.04 -17.67
N GLU A 9 -10.36 6.66 -18.80
CA GLU A 9 -10.27 5.30 -19.33
C GLU A 9 -8.82 4.90 -19.64
N ALA A 10 -8.06 5.81 -20.25
CA ALA A 10 -6.63 5.63 -20.52
C ALA A 10 -5.82 5.39 -19.23
N VAL A 11 -6.09 6.16 -18.17
CA VAL A 11 -5.43 6.00 -16.87
C VAL A 11 -5.85 4.70 -16.18
N ALA A 12 -7.13 4.32 -16.25
CA ALA A 12 -7.66 3.08 -15.68
C ALA A 12 -7.00 1.84 -16.29
N LEU A 13 -6.72 1.83 -17.61
CA LEU A 13 -5.96 0.74 -18.25
C LEU A 13 -4.59 0.50 -17.63
N VAL A 14 -3.90 1.56 -17.20
CA VAL A 14 -2.56 1.45 -16.61
C VAL A 14 -2.63 1.05 -15.14
N ILE A 15 -3.57 1.62 -14.39
CA ILE A 15 -3.65 1.45 -12.93
C ILE A 15 -4.43 0.17 -12.58
N GLU A 16 -5.66 0.04 -13.07
CA GLU A 16 -6.56 -1.07 -12.72
C GLU A 16 -6.13 -2.36 -13.43
N GLN A 17 -5.86 -2.30 -14.74
CA GLN A 17 -5.46 -3.47 -15.53
C GLN A 17 -3.95 -3.72 -15.49
N LYS A 18 -3.16 -2.87 -14.82
CA LYS A 18 -1.70 -2.98 -14.67
C LYS A 18 -0.96 -3.15 -15.99
N LEU A 19 -1.49 -2.57 -17.08
CA LEU A 19 -0.86 -2.68 -18.39
C LEU A 19 0.39 -1.77 -18.45
N PRO A 20 1.45 -2.23 -19.13
CA PRO A 20 2.59 -1.37 -19.44
C PRO A 20 2.14 -0.15 -20.27
N TYR A 21 2.72 1.02 -19.98
CA TYR A 21 2.42 2.26 -20.70
C TYR A 21 2.50 2.10 -22.22
N THR A 22 3.49 1.36 -22.73
CA THR A 22 3.65 1.05 -24.17
C THR A 22 2.45 0.31 -24.78
N ARG A 23 1.91 -0.68 -24.05
CA ARG A 23 0.75 -1.47 -24.49
C ARG A 23 -0.54 -0.66 -24.41
N ALA A 24 -0.76 0.01 -23.28
CA ALA A 24 -1.93 0.85 -23.07
C ALA A 24 -1.99 1.98 -24.10
N ALA A 25 -0.87 2.65 -24.36
CA ALA A 25 -0.76 3.72 -25.34
C ALA A 25 -1.05 3.26 -26.77
N LYS A 26 -0.53 2.08 -27.17
CA LYS A 26 -0.85 1.46 -28.48
C LYS A 26 -2.33 1.10 -28.61
N GLN A 27 -2.94 0.60 -27.54
CA GLN A 27 -4.35 0.17 -27.56
C GLN A 27 -5.33 1.33 -27.78
N ILE A 28 -5.04 2.49 -27.19
CA ILE A 28 -5.88 3.70 -27.30
C ILE A 28 -5.38 4.69 -28.36
N GLY A 29 -4.29 4.36 -29.07
CA GLY A 29 -3.74 5.16 -30.16
C GLY A 29 -3.11 6.50 -29.74
N VAL A 30 -2.54 6.59 -28.54
CA VAL A 30 -1.87 7.81 -28.06
C VAL A 30 -0.36 7.60 -27.89
N ALA A 31 0.39 8.71 -27.83
CA ALA A 31 1.80 8.65 -27.46
C ALA A 31 1.96 8.23 -25.98
N GLU A 32 2.95 7.38 -25.71
CA GLU A 32 3.24 6.89 -24.37
C GLU A 32 3.52 8.01 -23.37
N GLU A 33 4.23 9.05 -23.79
CA GLU A 33 4.56 10.22 -22.97
C GLU A 33 3.29 10.96 -22.52
N THR A 34 2.31 11.09 -23.42
CA THR A 34 1.01 11.71 -23.11
C THR A 34 0.27 10.90 -22.04
N LEU A 35 0.29 9.57 -22.16
CA LEU A 35 -0.32 8.67 -21.18
C LEU A 35 0.38 8.76 -19.82
N ARG A 36 1.72 8.81 -19.80
CA ARG A 36 2.49 9.02 -18.57
C ARG A 36 2.11 10.33 -17.87
N GLN A 37 1.94 11.41 -18.63
CA GLN A 37 1.50 12.70 -18.08
C GLN A 37 0.08 12.65 -17.51
N TRP A 38 -0.86 11.94 -18.15
CA TRP A 38 -2.21 11.79 -17.61
C TRP A 38 -2.23 10.99 -16.32
N VAL A 39 -1.48 9.88 -16.25
CA VAL A 39 -1.35 9.08 -15.03
C VAL A 39 -0.70 9.90 -13.91
N ALA A 40 0.36 10.67 -14.21
CA ALA A 40 1.00 11.54 -13.23
C ALA A 40 0.04 12.63 -12.70
N LYS A 41 -0.77 13.23 -13.58
CA LYS A 41 -1.76 14.25 -13.19
C LYS A 41 -3.00 13.68 -12.50
N SER A 42 -3.27 12.39 -12.65
CA SER A 42 -4.44 11.74 -12.04
C SER A 42 -4.33 11.58 -10.51
N GLY A 43 -3.13 11.66 -9.93
CA GLY A 43 -2.89 11.45 -8.50
C GLY A 43 -3.08 10.01 -8.01
N LEU A 44 -3.75 9.15 -8.78
CA LEU A 44 -4.07 7.77 -8.43
C LEU A 44 -2.83 6.89 -8.20
N LYS A 45 -1.73 7.14 -8.92
CA LYS A 45 -0.47 6.41 -8.71
C LYS A 45 0.17 6.75 -7.36
N GLN A 46 0.05 7.99 -6.89
CA GLN A 46 0.50 8.38 -5.56
C GLN A 46 -0.34 7.72 -4.47
N GLN A 47 -1.65 7.57 -4.70
CA GLN A 47 -2.54 6.87 -3.78
C GLN A 47 -2.19 5.37 -3.65
N GLU A 48 -1.98 4.66 -4.77
CA GLU A 48 -1.56 3.25 -4.72
C GLU A 48 -0.24 3.04 -3.97
N ASP A 49 0.74 3.90 -4.18
CA ASP A 49 2.04 3.78 -3.52
C ASP A 49 1.94 4.11 -2.03
N SER A 50 1.13 5.09 -1.64
CA SER A 50 0.80 5.37 -0.24
C SER A 50 0.12 4.17 0.44
N GLU A 51 -0.90 3.59 -0.19
CA GLU A 51 -1.62 2.43 0.35
C GLU A 51 -0.71 1.19 0.52
N LYS A 52 0.28 1.01 -0.37
CA LYS A 52 1.30 -0.05 -0.23
C LYS A 52 2.21 0.22 0.96
N THR A 53 2.69 1.46 1.12
CA THR A 53 3.52 1.86 2.27
C THR A 53 2.76 1.70 3.59
N ASP A 54 1.48 2.07 3.63
CA ASP A 54 0.66 1.95 4.83
C ASP A 54 0.42 0.48 5.22
N LYS A 55 0.21 -0.41 4.23
CA LYS A 55 0.11 -1.86 4.47
C LYS A 55 1.41 -2.46 5.02
N GLN A 56 2.57 -1.97 4.59
CA GLN A 56 3.86 -2.41 5.12
C GLN A 56 4.04 -1.98 6.58
N ARG A 57 3.77 -0.71 6.88
CA ARG A 57 3.82 -0.16 8.25
C ARG A 57 2.87 -0.90 9.20
N LEU A 58 1.66 -1.21 8.75
CA LEU A 58 0.69 -1.96 9.55
C LEU A 58 1.22 -3.34 9.96
N ARG A 59 1.86 -4.06 9.02
CA ARG A 59 2.46 -5.38 9.31
C ARG A 59 3.61 -5.30 10.30
N GLU A 60 4.42 -4.25 10.24
CA GLU A 60 5.51 -4.02 11.20
C GLU A 60 4.96 -3.72 12.59
N LEU A 61 3.99 -2.81 12.69
CA LEU A 61 3.33 -2.47 13.95
C LEU A 61 2.63 -3.67 14.58
N GLU A 62 1.97 -4.52 13.78
CA GLU A 62 1.34 -5.75 14.28
C GLU A 62 2.37 -6.76 14.83
N ARG A 63 3.57 -6.84 14.23
CA ARG A 63 4.66 -7.68 14.76
C ARG A 63 5.17 -7.13 16.08
N GLU A 64 5.43 -5.82 16.14
CA GLU A 64 5.91 -5.17 17.35
C GLU A 64 4.90 -5.31 18.49
N ASN A 65 3.60 -5.12 18.22
CA ASN A 65 2.56 -5.28 19.23
C ASN A 65 2.51 -6.71 19.78
N ARG A 66 2.71 -7.73 18.93
CA ARG A 66 2.78 -9.13 19.38
C ARG A 66 3.98 -9.38 20.28
N LEU A 67 5.16 -8.87 19.92
CA LEU A 67 6.36 -8.99 20.74
C LEU A 67 6.18 -8.30 22.10
N LEU A 68 5.69 -7.06 22.11
CA LEU A 68 5.41 -6.32 23.34
C LEU A 68 4.39 -7.03 24.23
N ARG A 69 3.36 -7.66 23.66
CA ARG A 69 2.39 -8.46 24.42
C ARG A 69 3.04 -9.69 25.04
N GLN A 70 3.89 -10.39 24.30
CA GLN A 70 4.64 -11.54 24.80
C GLN A 70 5.58 -11.14 25.94
N GLU A 71 6.35 -10.07 25.79
CA GLU A 71 7.22 -9.54 26.84
C GLU A 71 6.44 -9.18 28.10
N ARG A 72 5.31 -8.47 27.94
CA ARG A 72 4.41 -8.15 29.05
C ARG A 72 3.91 -9.42 29.76
N ASP A 73 3.53 -10.44 29.00
CA ASP A 73 2.96 -11.66 29.56
C ASP A 73 4.03 -12.47 30.31
N ILE A 74 5.25 -12.56 29.77
CA ILE A 74 6.41 -13.14 30.47
C ILE A 74 6.69 -12.39 31.78
N LEU A 75 6.70 -11.05 31.75
CA LEU A 75 6.92 -10.26 32.95
C LEU A 75 5.81 -10.46 34.00
N LYS A 76 4.56 -10.58 33.57
CA LYS A 76 3.43 -10.90 34.47
C LYS A 76 3.57 -12.28 35.10
N GLU A 77 3.95 -13.29 34.31
CA GLU A 77 4.22 -14.64 34.82
C GLU A 77 5.36 -14.63 35.84
N ALA A 78 6.47 -13.94 35.54
CA ALA A 78 7.59 -13.81 36.45
C ALA A 78 7.18 -13.13 37.78
N VAL A 79 6.48 -12.00 37.73
CA VAL A 79 5.95 -11.33 38.94
C VAL A 79 5.02 -12.26 39.72
N GLY A 80 4.16 -13.02 39.04
CA GLY A 80 3.30 -14.02 39.66
C GLY A 80 4.07 -15.10 40.42
N ILE A 81 5.17 -15.59 39.85
CA ILE A 81 6.08 -16.57 40.49
C ILE A 81 6.75 -15.96 41.73
N PHE A 82 7.28 -14.74 41.63
CA PHE A 82 7.95 -14.07 42.75
C PHE A 82 7.01 -13.57 43.86
N SER A 83 5.71 -13.43 43.56
CA SER A 83 4.70 -12.99 44.52
C SER A 83 4.08 -14.12 45.34
N GLN A 84 4.34 -15.38 44.99
CA GLN A 84 3.95 -16.52 45.84
C GLN A 84 4.94 -16.65 47.01
N ARG A 85 4.45 -16.42 48.23
CA ARG A 85 5.25 -16.63 49.46
C ARG A 85 5.65 -18.11 49.55
N PRO A 86 6.92 -18.44 49.85
CA PRO A 86 7.27 -19.80 50.25
C PRO A 86 6.50 -20.15 51.52
N LYS A 87 5.91 -21.36 51.55
CA LYS A 87 5.26 -21.93 52.73
C LYS A 87 6.27 -22.25 53.83
#